data_AF-A0A971YWT8-F1
#
_entry.id   AF-A0A971YWT8-F1
#
_cell.length_a   1.000
_cell.length_b   1.000
_cell.length_c   1.000
_cell.angle_alpha   90.00
_cell.angle_beta   90.00
_cell.angle_gamma   90.00
#
_symmetry.space_group_name_H-M   'P 1'
#
loop_
_entity.id
_entity.type
_entity.pdbx_description
1 polymer ?
#
loop_
_entity_poly.entity_id
_entity_poly.type
_entity_poly.pdbx_seq_one_letter_code
_entity_poly.pdbx_strand_id
1 'polypeptide(L)'
;GEMCGLKNATGSDVRSFCAGPSHALVYAAALVKAGIYKNVAVVAGGATAKLGMNGRDHVNKNMPVLEDTLGAFATLVSENDGVNPIIRTDVVGRHTIGSGASPQAVMTAIVTDPLDRAGISIKDVDRFSPEMQNPEITVPAGAGNVPEANFKMIAALGVKRGDLQRNEIMDFVAEHGMPGYAPTQGHIPSGVPFLGAGRDMILEGSINNFMLIGKGSLFLARLTNLFDGISFLVEKNPGLQAEPAGGVSADEVRRLIAEAMRNLAKTLVE
;
A
#
# COMPACT_ATOMS: atom_id res chain seq x y z
N GLY A 1 22.38 8.31 2.78
CA GLY A 1 22.74 8.66 4.17
C GLY A 1 23.84 9.70 4.19
N GLU A 2 25.08 9.28 3.94
CA GLU A 2 26.28 10.14 3.99
C GLU A 2 26.19 11.37 3.08
N MET A 3 25.87 11.19 1.81
CA MET A 3 25.72 12.30 0.85
C MET A 3 24.62 13.30 1.24
N CYS A 4 23.63 12.87 2.02
CA CYS A 4 22.53 13.70 2.50
C CYS A 4 22.82 14.33 3.88
N GLY A 5 24.00 14.10 4.46
CA GLY A 5 24.36 14.61 5.79
C GLY A 5 23.61 13.97 6.96
N LEU A 6 22.98 12.80 6.77
CA LEU A 6 22.19 12.11 7.80
C LEU A 6 23.09 11.33 8.77
N LYS A 7 23.86 12.05 9.60
CA LYS A 7 24.91 11.49 10.48
C LYS A 7 24.44 10.43 11.49
N ASN A 8 23.17 10.46 11.86
CA ASN A 8 22.57 9.54 12.83
C ASN A 8 21.66 8.49 12.19
N ALA A 9 21.64 8.38 10.85
CA ALA A 9 20.81 7.41 10.17
C ALA A 9 21.46 6.03 10.16
N THR A 10 20.63 4.99 10.32
CA THR A 10 20.95 3.60 10.01
C THR A 10 20.07 3.12 8.85
N GLY A 11 20.34 1.95 8.30
CA GLY A 11 19.58 1.41 7.18
C GLY A 11 19.72 -0.09 6.99
N SER A 12 18.80 -0.65 6.23
CA SER A 12 18.79 -2.04 5.79
C SER A 12 18.10 -2.16 4.43
N ASP A 13 18.42 -3.23 3.72
CA ASP A 13 17.79 -3.54 2.43
C ASP A 13 16.55 -4.40 2.61
N VAL A 14 15.51 -4.11 1.80
CA VAL A 14 14.33 -4.96 1.65
C VAL A 14 14.33 -5.54 0.23
N ARG A 15 14.26 -6.87 0.12
CA ARG A 15 14.27 -7.57 -1.18
C ARG A 15 13.00 -8.38 -1.38
N SER A 16 12.25 -8.03 -2.41
CA SER A 16 11.03 -8.74 -2.83
C SER A 16 10.68 -8.40 -4.30
N PHE A 17 11.68 -8.46 -5.19
CA PHE A 17 11.54 -8.07 -6.61
C PHE A 17 10.73 -6.75 -6.77
N CYS A 18 9.66 -6.78 -7.57
CA CYS A 18 8.79 -5.65 -7.83
C CYS A 18 7.90 -5.26 -6.64
N ALA A 19 7.65 -6.17 -5.69
CA ALA A 19 6.89 -5.88 -4.47
C ALA A 19 7.76 -5.29 -3.35
N GLY A 20 9.09 -5.30 -3.49
CA GLY A 20 10.05 -4.77 -2.51
C GLY A 20 9.72 -3.36 -1.99
N PRO A 21 9.40 -2.38 -2.87
CA PRO A 21 9.01 -1.04 -2.45
C PRO A 21 7.75 -1.01 -1.58
N SER A 22 6.75 -1.85 -1.88
CA SER A 22 5.53 -1.94 -1.06
C SER A 22 5.82 -2.60 0.30
N HIS A 23 6.66 -3.64 0.34
CA HIS A 23 7.16 -4.23 1.60
C HIS A 23 7.90 -3.21 2.45
N ALA A 24 8.79 -2.42 1.85
CA ALA A 24 9.56 -1.40 2.54
C ALA A 24 8.68 -0.33 3.18
N LEU A 25 7.58 0.08 2.51
CA LEU A 25 6.60 1.02 3.08
C LEU A 25 5.84 0.43 4.27
N VAL A 26 5.45 -0.85 4.20
CA VAL A 26 4.82 -1.53 5.35
C VAL A 26 5.79 -1.66 6.52
N TYR A 27 7.06 -1.97 6.26
CA TYR A 27 8.09 -2.05 7.32
C TYR A 27 8.36 -0.68 7.94
N ALA A 28 8.45 0.37 7.11
CA ALA A 28 8.59 1.74 7.59
C ALA A 28 7.42 2.15 8.49
N ALA A 29 6.18 1.89 8.07
CA ALA A 29 4.99 2.15 8.87
C ALA A 29 4.99 1.36 10.19
N ALA A 30 5.38 0.08 10.17
CA ALA A 30 5.46 -0.74 11.37
C ALA A 30 6.52 -0.24 12.36
N LEU A 31 7.71 0.11 11.88
CA LEU A 31 8.82 0.61 12.71
C LEU A 31 8.48 1.96 13.37
N VAL A 32 7.83 2.85 12.62
CA VAL A 32 7.35 4.14 13.15
C VAL A 32 6.25 3.91 14.17
N LYS A 33 5.25 3.09 13.83
CA LYS A 33 4.12 2.79 14.73
C LYS A 33 4.56 2.10 16.03
N ALA A 34 5.63 1.31 15.99
CA ALA A 34 6.23 0.68 17.16
C ALA A 34 7.06 1.64 18.03
N GLY A 35 7.28 2.89 17.59
CA GLY A 35 8.11 3.87 18.30
C GLY A 35 9.62 3.59 18.24
N ILE A 36 10.05 2.69 17.34
CA ILE A 36 11.47 2.36 17.17
C ILE A 36 12.21 3.50 16.46
N TYR A 37 11.57 4.10 15.46
CA TYR A 37 12.09 5.26 14.74
C TYR A 37 11.02 6.33 14.61
N LYS A 38 11.42 7.61 14.71
CA LYS A 38 10.52 8.74 14.42
C LYS A 38 10.27 8.94 12.94
N ASN A 39 11.27 8.59 12.13
CA ASN A 39 11.31 8.81 10.70
C ASN A 39 12.00 7.62 10.04
N VAL A 40 11.40 7.09 8.98
CA VAL A 40 11.98 6.06 8.13
C VAL A 40 11.87 6.53 6.68
N ALA A 41 13.02 6.75 6.03
CA ALA A 41 13.07 7.06 4.62
C ALA A 41 13.13 5.76 3.81
N VAL A 42 12.11 5.49 3.00
CA VAL A 42 12.10 4.43 2.00
C VAL A 42 12.64 5.01 0.71
N VAL A 43 13.79 4.50 0.25
CA VAL A 43 14.39 4.90 -1.02
C VAL A 43 14.48 3.67 -1.90
N ALA A 44 13.95 3.78 -3.11
CA ALA A 44 14.14 2.74 -4.11
C ALA A 44 14.17 3.34 -5.51
N GLY A 45 14.88 2.67 -6.39
CA GLY A 45 14.82 2.80 -7.83
C GLY A 45 14.88 1.40 -8.38
N GLY A 46 14.78 1.23 -9.69
CA GLY A 46 15.16 -0.07 -10.23
C GLY A 46 16.54 -0.05 -10.86
N ALA A 47 16.80 -1.10 -11.61
CA ALA A 47 18.14 -1.56 -11.89
C ALA A 47 18.49 -1.39 -13.37
N THR A 48 19.69 -0.87 -13.63
CA THR A 48 20.30 -0.84 -14.97
C THR A 48 20.32 -2.21 -15.63
N ALA A 49 20.52 -3.27 -14.83
CA ALA A 49 20.51 -4.65 -15.30
C ALA A 49 19.16 -5.12 -15.89
N LYS A 50 18.07 -4.37 -15.65
CA LYS A 50 16.76 -4.65 -16.24
C LYS A 50 16.42 -3.76 -17.45
N LEU A 51 17.20 -2.71 -17.73
CA LEU A 51 16.91 -1.79 -18.82
C LEU A 51 16.80 -2.49 -20.17
N GLY A 52 15.84 -2.05 -20.99
CA GLY A 52 15.64 -2.56 -22.35
C GLY A 52 15.18 -4.01 -22.47
N MET A 53 14.61 -4.62 -21.42
CA MET A 53 14.17 -6.02 -21.44
C MET A 53 13.13 -6.31 -22.54
N ASN A 54 12.22 -5.37 -22.80
CA ASN A 54 11.26 -5.43 -23.90
C ASN A 54 11.77 -4.74 -25.18
N GLY A 55 12.97 -4.15 -25.14
CA GLY A 55 13.58 -3.45 -26.28
C GLY A 55 13.76 -4.34 -27.50
N ARG A 56 13.99 -5.66 -27.30
CA ARG A 56 14.00 -6.63 -28.40
C ARG A 56 12.67 -6.65 -29.15
N ASP A 57 11.55 -6.64 -28.44
CA ASP A 57 10.22 -6.67 -29.05
C ASP A 57 9.87 -5.34 -29.71
N HIS A 58 10.33 -4.21 -29.15
CA HIS A 58 10.21 -2.90 -29.80
C HIS A 58 10.95 -2.88 -31.14
N VAL A 59 12.22 -3.30 -31.17
CA VAL A 59 13.03 -3.35 -32.40
C VAL A 59 12.41 -4.29 -33.43
N ASN A 60 11.96 -5.48 -33.03
CA ASN A 60 11.27 -6.42 -33.94
C ASN A 60 10.00 -5.83 -34.57
N LYS A 61 9.38 -4.84 -33.93
CA LYS A 61 8.18 -4.14 -34.38
C LYS A 61 8.47 -2.79 -35.05
N ASN A 62 9.74 -2.50 -35.38
CA ASN A 62 10.18 -1.22 -35.93
C ASN A 62 9.81 -0.02 -35.05
N MET A 63 9.84 -0.19 -33.73
CA MET A 63 9.61 0.85 -32.74
C MET A 63 10.93 1.30 -32.11
N PRO A 64 11.04 2.57 -31.68
CA PRO A 64 12.13 2.98 -30.81
C PRO A 64 12.10 2.18 -29.51
N VAL A 65 13.26 1.99 -28.88
CA VAL A 65 13.34 1.39 -27.54
C VAL A 65 12.75 2.39 -26.56
N LEU A 66 11.59 2.08 -26.00
CA LEU A 66 10.85 2.96 -25.06
C LEU A 66 11.28 2.76 -23.59
N GLU A 67 12.24 1.86 -23.33
CA GLU A 67 12.69 1.44 -21.99
C GLU A 67 14.13 1.87 -21.69
N ASP A 68 14.48 3.09 -22.04
CA ASP A 68 15.80 3.69 -21.79
C ASP A 68 15.83 4.59 -20.53
N THR A 69 14.75 4.58 -19.73
CA THR A 69 14.58 5.48 -18.59
C THR A 69 14.73 4.77 -17.24
N LEU A 70 15.52 5.37 -16.35
CA LEU A 70 15.52 5.07 -14.91
C LEU A 70 15.01 6.28 -14.11
N GLY A 71 13.86 6.18 -13.45
CA GLY A 71 13.53 6.97 -12.26
C GLY A 71 14.18 6.51 -10.94
N ALA A 72 13.61 7.01 -9.85
CA ALA A 72 13.75 6.57 -8.48
C ALA A 72 12.66 7.29 -7.67
N PHE A 73 12.44 6.88 -6.43
CA PHE A 73 11.63 7.62 -5.49
C PHE A 73 12.23 7.56 -4.09
N ALA A 74 11.80 8.51 -3.27
CA ALA A 74 11.99 8.50 -1.84
C ALA A 74 10.68 8.86 -1.17
N THR A 75 10.32 8.12 -0.13
CA THR A 75 9.18 8.39 0.74
C THR A 75 9.66 8.52 2.17
N LEU A 76 9.28 9.60 2.84
CA LEU A 76 9.48 9.76 4.28
C LEU A 76 8.22 9.29 5.01
N VAL A 77 8.33 8.23 5.81
CA VAL A 77 7.29 7.81 6.75
C VAL A 77 7.69 8.31 8.13
N SER A 78 6.84 9.14 8.75
CA SER A 78 7.10 9.76 10.05
C SER A 78 6.01 9.44 11.06
N GLU A 79 6.25 9.80 12.32
CA GLU A 79 5.20 9.91 13.34
C GLU A 79 4.00 10.70 12.80
N ASN A 80 2.81 10.37 13.30
CA ASN A 80 1.58 11.04 12.89
C ASN A 80 1.67 12.54 13.18
N ASP A 81 1.57 13.36 12.14
CA ASP A 81 1.61 14.83 12.23
C ASP A 81 0.21 15.47 12.23
N GLY A 82 -0.84 14.66 12.09
CA GLY A 82 -2.24 15.10 11.99
C GLY A 82 -2.62 15.72 10.64
N VAL A 83 -1.73 15.69 9.64
CA VAL A 83 -1.93 16.35 8.34
C VAL A 83 -1.76 15.36 7.20
N ASN A 84 -0.61 14.69 7.11
CA ASN A 84 -0.30 13.79 6.01
C ASN A 84 -1.09 12.47 6.13
N PRO A 85 -1.48 11.85 4.99
CA PRO A 85 -2.21 10.58 5.00
C PRO A 85 -1.51 9.50 5.81
N ILE A 86 -2.29 8.62 6.45
CA ILE A 86 -1.79 7.53 7.27
C ILE A 86 -1.75 6.22 6.47
N ILE A 87 -0.73 5.40 6.72
CA ILE A 87 -0.69 4.01 6.26
C ILE A 87 -1.44 3.16 7.30
N ARG A 88 -2.55 2.55 6.91
CA ARG A 88 -3.37 1.68 7.76
C ARG A 88 -2.71 0.32 7.93
N THR A 89 -1.86 0.18 8.95
CA THR A 89 -1.15 -1.08 9.26
C THR A 89 -2.08 -2.24 9.62
N ASP A 90 -3.33 -1.97 9.94
CA ASP A 90 -4.39 -2.94 10.20
C ASP A 90 -5.07 -3.45 8.91
N VAL A 91 -4.93 -2.71 7.79
CA VAL A 91 -5.47 -3.06 6.47
C VAL A 91 -4.34 -3.50 5.53
N VAL A 92 -3.46 -4.39 6.02
CA VAL A 92 -2.34 -4.95 5.24
C VAL A 92 -2.74 -6.29 4.63
N GLY A 93 -2.74 -6.39 3.31
CA GLY A 93 -2.89 -7.65 2.59
C GLY A 93 -1.56 -8.36 2.45
N ARG A 94 -1.57 -9.69 2.52
CA ARG A 94 -0.37 -10.50 2.34
C ARG A 94 -0.71 -11.78 1.59
N HIS A 95 0.05 -12.04 0.54
CA HIS A 95 0.01 -13.33 -0.13
C HIS A 95 0.77 -14.35 0.71
N THR A 96 0.17 -15.53 0.91
CA THR A 96 0.82 -16.64 1.61
C THR A 96 1.11 -17.77 0.63
N ILE A 97 2.11 -18.61 0.94
CA ILE A 97 2.39 -19.81 0.15
C ILE A 97 1.11 -20.66 -0.03
N GLY A 98 0.26 -20.74 1.00
CA GLY A 98 -0.99 -21.49 0.97
C GLY A 98 -2.12 -20.83 0.16
N SER A 99 -1.99 -19.55 -0.22
CA SER A 99 -2.99 -18.85 -1.04
C SER A 99 -3.04 -19.38 -2.47
N GLY A 100 -1.98 -20.06 -2.95
CA GLY A 100 -1.88 -20.55 -4.32
C GLY A 100 -1.47 -19.47 -5.33
N ALA A 101 -1.32 -19.87 -6.60
CA ALA A 101 -0.70 -19.05 -7.65
C ALA A 101 -1.68 -18.43 -8.66
N SER A 102 -2.99 -18.71 -8.56
CA SER A 102 -3.95 -18.17 -9.53
C SER A 102 -4.09 -16.66 -9.35
N PRO A 103 -4.24 -15.87 -10.43
CA PRO A 103 -4.43 -14.42 -10.32
C PRO A 103 -5.54 -14.03 -9.36
N GLN A 104 -6.65 -14.79 -9.38
CA GLN A 104 -7.76 -14.59 -8.48
C GLN A 104 -7.35 -14.80 -7.01
N ALA A 105 -6.64 -15.88 -6.69
CA ALA A 105 -6.27 -16.16 -5.30
C ALA A 105 -5.23 -15.17 -4.77
N VAL A 106 -4.30 -14.74 -5.63
CA VAL A 106 -3.34 -13.68 -5.30
C VAL A 106 -4.08 -12.38 -4.98
N MET A 107 -4.97 -11.94 -5.88
CA MET A 107 -5.73 -10.70 -5.69
C MET A 107 -6.70 -10.78 -4.52
N THR A 108 -7.27 -11.95 -4.23
CA THR A 108 -8.09 -12.14 -3.02
C THR A 108 -7.26 -11.88 -1.75
N ALA A 109 -6.08 -12.50 -1.64
CA ALA A 109 -5.23 -12.40 -0.46
C ALA A 109 -4.70 -10.97 -0.20
N ILE A 110 -4.50 -10.19 -1.26
CA ILE A 110 -3.90 -8.85 -1.17
C ILE A 110 -4.89 -7.72 -1.48
N VAL A 111 -6.16 -7.99 -1.76
CA VAL A 111 -7.16 -6.93 -1.99
C VAL A 111 -8.38 -7.16 -1.11
N THR A 112 -9.12 -8.25 -1.34
CA THR A 112 -10.40 -8.45 -0.65
C THR A 112 -10.25 -8.87 0.80
N ASP A 113 -9.33 -9.79 1.09
CA ASP A 113 -9.13 -10.30 2.46
C ASP A 113 -8.74 -9.21 3.48
N PRO A 114 -7.80 -8.27 3.19
CA PRO A 114 -7.52 -7.19 4.12
C PRO A 114 -8.68 -6.20 4.27
N LEU A 115 -9.43 -5.91 3.20
CA LEU A 115 -10.61 -5.05 3.27
C LEU A 115 -11.72 -5.69 4.12
N ASP A 116 -11.95 -6.99 3.97
CA ASP A 116 -12.94 -7.75 4.74
C ASP A 116 -12.62 -7.78 6.23
N ARG A 117 -11.35 -7.99 6.59
CA ARG A 117 -10.92 -7.91 7.99
C ARG A 117 -11.15 -6.53 8.61
N ALA A 118 -11.13 -5.48 7.81
CA ALA A 118 -11.34 -4.11 8.23
C ALA A 118 -12.81 -3.66 8.10
N GLY A 119 -13.70 -4.48 7.54
CA GLY A 119 -15.09 -4.12 7.28
C GLY A 119 -15.26 -3.04 6.21
N ILE A 120 -14.32 -2.91 5.27
CA ILE A 120 -14.33 -1.89 4.22
C ILE A 120 -14.85 -2.52 2.92
N SER A 121 -15.84 -1.90 2.25
CA SER A 121 -16.26 -2.38 0.93
C SER A 121 -15.21 -2.05 -0.11
N ILE A 122 -15.08 -2.89 -1.13
CA ILE A 122 -14.21 -2.61 -2.27
C ILE A 122 -14.59 -1.30 -3.00
N LYS A 123 -15.87 -0.89 -2.88
CA LYS A 123 -16.41 0.36 -3.43
C LYS A 123 -16.04 1.59 -2.61
N ASP A 124 -15.71 1.41 -1.33
CA ASP A 124 -15.32 2.51 -0.44
C ASP A 124 -13.83 2.88 -0.60
N VAL A 125 -13.11 2.17 -1.47
CA VAL A 125 -11.73 2.48 -1.81
C VAL A 125 -11.72 3.38 -3.04
N ASP A 126 -11.36 4.65 -2.90
CA ASP A 126 -11.53 5.63 -3.99
C ASP A 126 -10.61 5.33 -5.18
N ARG A 127 -9.39 4.84 -4.93
CA ARG A 127 -8.42 4.47 -5.96
C ARG A 127 -7.66 3.21 -5.61
N PHE A 128 -7.45 2.34 -6.59
CA PHE A 128 -6.50 1.23 -6.48
C PHE A 128 -5.24 1.56 -7.26
N SER A 129 -4.08 1.21 -6.72
CA SER A 129 -2.84 1.31 -7.47
C SER A 129 -2.15 -0.05 -7.51
N PRO A 130 -2.38 -0.82 -8.59
CA PRO A 130 -1.72 -2.10 -8.85
C PRO A 130 -0.44 -1.88 -9.64
N GLU A 131 -0.08 -2.79 -10.53
CA GLU A 131 1.11 -2.62 -11.37
C GLU A 131 0.90 -1.50 -12.41
N MET A 132 1.52 -0.33 -12.16
CA MET A 132 1.29 0.91 -12.91
C MET A 132 2.09 1.03 -14.22
N GLN A 133 2.44 -0.09 -14.84
CA GLN A 133 3.27 -0.15 -16.04
C GLN A 133 2.64 0.64 -17.20
N ASN A 134 3.44 1.45 -17.91
CA ASN A 134 2.99 2.20 -19.08
C ASN A 134 2.57 1.23 -20.21
N PRO A 135 1.28 1.23 -20.63
CA PRO A 135 0.78 0.38 -21.70
C PRO A 135 1.47 0.60 -23.05
N GLU A 136 1.97 1.81 -23.32
CA GLU A 136 2.74 2.11 -24.54
C GLU A 136 4.00 1.26 -24.64
N ILE A 137 4.53 0.78 -23.51
CA ILE A 137 5.68 -0.09 -23.45
C ILE A 137 5.27 -1.57 -23.47
N THR A 138 4.29 -1.95 -22.65
CA THR A 138 3.91 -3.36 -22.43
C THR A 138 3.08 -3.95 -23.56
N VAL A 139 2.22 -3.16 -24.21
CA VAL A 139 1.36 -3.64 -25.31
C VAL A 139 2.22 -4.06 -26.51
N PRO A 140 3.20 -3.26 -26.99
CA PRO A 140 4.15 -3.70 -28.00
C PRO A 140 5.01 -4.89 -27.56
N ALA A 141 5.27 -5.08 -26.27
CA ALA A 141 5.98 -6.25 -25.75
C ALA A 141 5.10 -7.52 -25.66
N GLY A 142 3.79 -7.42 -25.95
CA GLY A 142 2.85 -8.54 -25.82
C GLY A 142 2.36 -8.82 -24.40
N ALA A 143 2.71 -7.97 -23.43
CA ALA A 143 2.21 -8.06 -22.05
C ALA A 143 0.83 -7.42 -21.86
N GLY A 144 0.33 -6.66 -22.85
CA GLY A 144 -1.00 -6.03 -22.81
C GLY A 144 -1.08 -4.82 -21.87
N ASN A 145 -2.29 -4.33 -21.60
CA ASN A 145 -2.51 -3.23 -20.64
C ASN A 145 -2.58 -3.79 -19.21
N VAL A 146 -1.43 -3.84 -18.54
CA VAL A 146 -1.27 -4.46 -17.22
C VAL A 146 -2.08 -3.76 -16.11
N PRO A 147 -2.08 -2.41 -15.98
CA PRO A 147 -2.95 -1.73 -15.03
C PRO A 147 -4.44 -2.05 -15.23
N GLU A 148 -4.94 -1.92 -16.46
CA GLU A 148 -6.36 -2.18 -16.78
C GLU A 148 -6.78 -3.63 -16.48
N ALA A 149 -5.91 -4.60 -16.79
CA ALA A 149 -6.16 -6.00 -16.45
C ALA A 149 -6.26 -6.21 -14.93
N ASN A 150 -5.44 -5.53 -14.14
CA ASN A 150 -5.52 -5.57 -12.68
C ASN A 150 -6.82 -4.91 -12.17
N PHE A 151 -7.22 -3.74 -12.69
CA PHE A 151 -8.49 -3.10 -12.30
C PHE A 151 -9.70 -3.98 -12.62
N LYS A 152 -9.72 -4.61 -13.79
CA LYS A 152 -10.76 -5.59 -14.17
C LYS A 152 -10.79 -6.78 -13.21
N MET A 153 -9.63 -7.26 -12.74
CA MET A 153 -9.55 -8.35 -11.78
C MET A 153 -10.09 -7.94 -10.40
N ILE A 154 -9.78 -6.73 -9.93
CA ILE A 154 -10.31 -6.16 -8.69
C ILE A 154 -11.85 -6.05 -8.78
N ALA A 155 -12.37 -5.48 -9.87
CA ALA A 155 -13.81 -5.38 -10.11
C ALA A 155 -14.47 -6.77 -10.16
N ALA A 156 -13.86 -7.75 -10.83
CA ALA A 156 -14.37 -9.11 -10.91
C ALA A 156 -14.43 -9.81 -9.54
N LEU A 157 -13.52 -9.47 -8.61
CA LEU A 157 -13.63 -9.92 -7.22
C LEU A 157 -14.83 -9.29 -6.51
N GLY A 158 -15.08 -7.99 -6.73
CA GLY A 158 -16.30 -7.33 -6.24
C GLY A 158 -17.58 -7.98 -6.78
N VAL A 159 -17.59 -8.38 -8.06
CA VAL A 159 -18.72 -9.12 -8.66
C VAL A 159 -18.92 -10.48 -7.98
N LYS A 160 -17.83 -11.22 -7.73
CA LYS A 160 -17.90 -12.52 -7.05
C LYS A 160 -18.43 -12.39 -5.62
N ARG A 161 -18.14 -11.28 -4.96
CA ARG A 161 -18.60 -10.96 -3.59
C ARG A 161 -20.04 -10.44 -3.54
N GLY A 162 -20.63 -10.09 -4.69
CA GLY A 162 -21.94 -9.46 -4.76
C GLY A 162 -21.92 -7.95 -4.48
N ASP A 163 -20.72 -7.35 -4.37
CA ASP A 163 -20.55 -5.90 -4.18
C ASP A 163 -20.82 -5.11 -5.47
N LEU A 164 -20.59 -5.76 -6.62
CA LEU A 164 -20.73 -5.23 -7.98
C LEU A 164 -21.53 -6.20 -8.87
N GLN A 165 -22.10 -5.68 -9.94
CA GLN A 165 -22.68 -6.43 -11.05
C GLN A 165 -21.67 -6.54 -12.21
N ARG A 166 -21.83 -7.56 -13.07
CA ARG A 166 -20.90 -7.82 -14.19
C ARG A 166 -20.78 -6.65 -15.17
N ASN A 167 -21.87 -5.91 -15.38
CA ASN A 167 -21.92 -4.73 -16.25
C ASN A 167 -21.21 -3.50 -15.63
N GLU A 168 -21.00 -3.46 -14.32
CA GLU A 168 -20.34 -2.34 -13.62
C GLU A 168 -18.80 -2.43 -13.66
N ILE A 169 -18.23 -3.50 -14.24
CA ILE A 169 -16.77 -3.72 -14.24
C ILE A 169 -16.02 -2.57 -14.92
N MET A 170 -16.50 -2.07 -16.06
CA MET A 170 -15.80 -1.01 -16.78
C MET A 170 -15.99 0.35 -16.13
N ASP A 171 -17.14 0.59 -15.51
CA ASP A 171 -17.39 1.80 -14.72
C ASP A 171 -16.46 1.82 -13.51
N PHE A 172 -16.29 0.69 -12.82
CA PHE A 172 -15.32 0.56 -11.74
C PHE A 172 -13.88 0.84 -12.21
N VAL A 173 -13.49 0.34 -13.38
CA VAL A 173 -12.16 0.61 -13.96
C VAL A 173 -11.96 2.10 -14.24
N ALA A 174 -13.01 2.78 -14.74
CA ALA A 174 -12.96 4.22 -15.02
C ALA A 174 -12.95 5.07 -13.74
N GLU A 175 -13.69 4.67 -12.72
CA GLU A 175 -13.86 5.40 -11.47
C GLU A 175 -12.71 5.18 -10.49
N HIS A 176 -12.32 3.92 -10.25
CA HIS A 176 -11.32 3.56 -9.23
C HIS A 176 -9.92 3.28 -9.81
N GLY A 177 -9.81 3.18 -11.13
CA GLY A 177 -8.55 2.95 -11.83
C GLY A 177 -7.91 4.23 -12.36
N MET A 178 -6.76 4.06 -13.02
CA MET A 178 -6.05 5.14 -13.73
C MET A 178 -5.10 4.54 -14.79
N PRO A 179 -4.73 5.28 -15.85
CA PRO A 179 -3.75 4.80 -16.82
C PRO A 179 -2.41 4.46 -16.16
N GLY A 180 -1.74 3.43 -16.65
CA GLY A 180 -0.35 3.17 -16.28
C GLY A 180 0.58 4.19 -16.91
N TYR A 181 1.57 4.64 -16.14
CA TYR A 181 2.55 5.65 -16.58
C TYR A 181 3.97 5.32 -16.10
N ALA A 182 4.14 4.29 -15.27
CA ALA A 182 5.45 3.91 -14.75
C ALA A 182 6.22 3.15 -15.84
N PRO A 183 7.51 3.47 -16.07
CA PRO A 183 8.33 2.66 -16.96
C PRO A 183 8.45 1.25 -16.39
N THR A 184 8.40 0.27 -17.29
CA THR A 184 8.29 -1.17 -17.01
C THR A 184 9.56 -1.80 -16.45
N GLN A 185 10.73 -1.28 -16.85
CA GLN A 185 12.00 -1.96 -16.65
C GLN A 185 12.98 -1.09 -15.89
N GLY A 186 13.40 -1.60 -14.74
CA GLY A 186 14.28 -0.87 -13.85
C GLY A 186 13.58 0.26 -13.11
N HIS A 187 12.24 0.31 -13.04
CA HIS A 187 11.45 1.17 -12.14
C HIS A 187 10.43 0.37 -11.35
N ILE A 188 10.01 0.91 -10.20
CA ILE A 188 9.10 0.30 -9.23
C ILE A 188 7.74 0.03 -9.87
N PRO A 189 7.48 -1.19 -10.36
CA PRO A 189 6.28 -1.46 -11.13
C PRO A 189 5.14 -1.91 -10.22
N SER A 190 5.27 -1.76 -8.90
CA SER A 190 4.16 -1.89 -7.95
C SER A 190 3.25 -0.67 -8.03
N GLY A 191 2.25 -0.58 -7.15
CA GLY A 191 1.41 0.61 -7.00
C GLY A 191 2.13 1.86 -6.50
N VAL A 192 3.36 1.74 -6.00
CA VAL A 192 4.07 2.86 -5.35
C VAL A 192 4.21 4.12 -6.19
N PRO A 193 4.31 4.11 -7.55
CA PRO A 193 4.32 5.33 -8.35
C PRO A 193 3.15 6.28 -8.07
N PHE A 194 1.99 5.75 -7.65
CA PHE A 194 0.83 6.59 -7.32
C PHE A 194 0.90 7.23 -5.93
N LEU A 195 1.81 6.81 -5.04
CA LEU A 195 1.85 7.29 -3.65
C LEU A 195 1.93 8.81 -3.53
N GLY A 196 2.77 9.47 -4.34
CA GLY A 196 2.91 10.93 -4.33
C GLY A 196 1.64 11.64 -4.80
N ALA A 197 1.12 11.25 -5.97
CA ALA A 197 -0.12 11.81 -6.50
C ALA A 197 -1.33 11.53 -5.57
N GLY A 198 -1.45 10.32 -5.05
CA GLY A 198 -2.50 9.92 -4.11
C GLY A 198 -2.42 10.71 -2.80
N ARG A 199 -1.22 11.02 -2.30
CA ARG A 199 -1.04 11.92 -1.16
C ARG A 199 -1.62 13.30 -1.46
N ASP A 200 -1.22 13.90 -2.58
CA ASP A 200 -1.63 15.25 -2.94
C ASP A 200 -3.16 15.30 -3.16
N MET A 201 -3.72 14.29 -3.83
CA MET A 201 -5.16 14.13 -4.01
C MET A 201 -5.93 14.05 -2.68
N ILE A 202 -5.40 13.36 -1.66
CA ILE A 202 -6.00 13.32 -0.32
C ILE A 202 -5.94 14.68 0.36
N LEU A 203 -4.81 15.38 0.28
CA LEU A 203 -4.62 16.70 0.90
C LEU A 203 -5.51 17.77 0.24
N GLU A 204 -5.76 17.65 -1.05
CA GLU A 204 -6.71 18.47 -1.81
C GLU A 204 -8.18 18.08 -1.55
N GLY A 205 -8.42 16.92 -0.92
CA GLY A 205 -9.76 16.41 -0.62
C GLY A 205 -10.49 15.80 -1.82
N SER A 206 -9.77 15.46 -2.89
CA SER A 206 -10.35 14.83 -4.10
C SER A 206 -10.59 13.32 -3.92
N ILE A 207 -9.84 12.67 -3.04
CA ILE A 207 -10.07 11.29 -2.57
C ILE A 207 -9.87 11.24 -1.05
N ASN A 208 -10.46 10.25 -0.39
CA ASN A 208 -10.27 9.96 1.02
C ASN A 208 -9.23 8.87 1.25
N ASN A 209 -9.09 7.92 0.34
CA ASN A 209 -8.14 6.81 0.50
C ASN A 209 -7.69 6.24 -0.85
N PHE A 210 -6.66 5.41 -0.80
CA PHE A 210 -6.30 4.55 -1.92
C PHE A 210 -5.57 3.30 -1.43
N MET A 211 -5.72 2.21 -2.17
CA MET A 211 -5.05 0.94 -1.86
C MET A 211 -3.84 0.73 -2.76
N LEU A 212 -2.67 0.62 -2.16
CA LEU A 212 -1.41 0.30 -2.85
C LEU A 212 -1.22 -1.22 -2.88
N ILE A 213 -0.93 -1.76 -4.07
CA ILE A 213 -0.74 -3.20 -4.28
C ILE A 213 0.65 -3.43 -4.88
N GLY A 214 1.47 -4.19 -4.17
CA GLY A 214 2.76 -4.69 -4.64
C GLY A 214 2.66 -6.16 -5.00
N LYS A 215 3.00 -6.49 -6.25
CA LYS A 215 3.14 -7.87 -6.72
C LYS A 215 4.51 -8.05 -7.36
N GLY A 216 5.13 -9.18 -7.07
CA GLY A 216 6.40 -9.59 -7.66
C GLY A 216 6.45 -11.10 -7.78
N SER A 217 7.40 -11.60 -8.56
CA SER A 217 7.72 -13.04 -8.51
C SER A 217 8.36 -13.35 -7.16
N LEU A 218 8.04 -14.49 -6.55
CA LEU A 218 8.69 -14.92 -5.30
C LEU A 218 10.16 -15.32 -5.54
N PHE A 219 10.39 -15.99 -6.67
CA PHE A 219 11.71 -16.29 -7.23
C PHE A 219 11.66 -16.11 -8.75
N LEU A 220 12.77 -16.34 -9.45
CA LEU A 220 12.77 -16.41 -10.90
C LEU A 220 11.70 -17.40 -11.38
N ALA A 221 10.91 -17.03 -12.39
CA ALA A 221 9.73 -17.77 -12.85
C ALA A 221 10.00 -19.23 -13.29
N ARG A 222 11.26 -19.64 -13.43
CA ARG A 222 11.65 -21.04 -13.68
C ARG A 222 11.73 -21.92 -12.43
N LEU A 223 11.67 -21.33 -11.24
CA LEU A 223 11.78 -22.02 -9.95
C LEU A 223 10.44 -22.22 -9.26
N THR A 224 9.49 -21.30 -9.47
CA THR A 224 8.12 -21.39 -8.92
C THR A 224 7.18 -20.49 -9.70
N ASN A 225 5.89 -20.86 -9.70
CA ASN A 225 4.81 -20.03 -10.22
C ASN A 225 4.16 -19.17 -9.12
N LEU A 226 4.66 -19.23 -7.88
CA LEU A 226 4.18 -18.39 -6.79
C LEU A 226 4.60 -16.93 -6.97
N PHE A 227 3.72 -16.06 -6.51
CA PHE A 227 3.97 -14.62 -6.42
C PHE A 227 4.35 -14.27 -4.98
N ASP A 228 5.08 -13.17 -4.83
CA ASP A 228 5.08 -12.38 -3.61
C ASP A 228 4.05 -11.26 -3.80
N GLY A 229 3.28 -10.97 -2.76
CA GLY A 229 2.19 -10.02 -2.80
C GLY A 229 1.99 -9.36 -1.45
N ILE A 230 1.95 -8.04 -1.45
CA ILE A 230 1.63 -7.24 -0.28
C ILE A 230 0.82 -6.02 -0.69
N SER A 231 -0.06 -5.56 0.18
CA SER A 231 -0.82 -4.34 -0.05
C SER A 231 -1.15 -3.64 1.25
N PHE A 232 -1.54 -2.38 1.14
CA PHE A 232 -2.01 -1.61 2.28
C PHE A 232 -2.89 -0.45 1.83
N LEU A 233 -3.78 -0.02 2.72
CA LEU A 233 -4.59 1.18 2.52
C LEU A 233 -3.85 2.41 3.02
N VAL A 234 -3.84 3.47 2.22
CA VAL A 234 -3.47 4.82 2.62
C VAL A 234 -4.74 5.62 2.76
N GLU A 235 -4.92 6.33 3.86
CA GLU A 235 -6.17 7.01 4.18
C GLU A 235 -5.91 8.42 4.70
N LYS A 236 -6.87 9.31 4.45
CA LYS A 236 -6.92 10.64 5.02
C LYS A 236 -6.71 10.60 6.54
N ASN A 237 -5.84 11.48 7.00
CA ASN A 237 -5.55 11.59 8.41
C ASN A 237 -6.78 12.15 9.15
N PRO A 238 -7.28 11.51 10.22
CA PRO A 238 -8.35 12.07 11.04
C PRO A 238 -7.90 13.25 11.90
N GLY A 239 -6.62 13.65 11.82
CA GLY A 239 -5.99 14.61 12.70
C GLY A 239 -5.32 13.94 13.90
N LEU A 240 -4.59 14.73 14.67
CA LEU A 240 -4.19 14.30 16.00
C LEU A 240 -5.47 14.23 16.85
N GLN A 241 -5.86 13.03 17.25
CA GLN A 241 -6.86 12.91 18.31
C GLN A 241 -6.31 13.68 19.50
N ALA A 242 -7.08 14.65 20.00
CA ALA A 242 -6.81 15.20 21.32
C ALA A 242 -6.75 14.00 22.27
N GLU A 243 -5.73 13.95 23.13
CA GLU A 243 -5.77 13.12 24.32
C GLU A 243 -7.19 13.19 24.88
N PRO A 244 -7.88 12.07 25.12
CA PRO A 244 -9.22 12.13 25.65
C PRO A 244 -9.16 13.02 26.89
N ALA A 245 -9.85 14.14 26.87
CA ALA A 245 -10.04 15.03 28.02
C ALA A 245 -10.95 14.37 29.08
N GLY A 246 -10.72 13.08 29.33
CA GLY A 246 -11.54 12.15 30.07
C GLY A 246 -10.76 10.94 30.58
N GLY A 247 -9.43 11.01 30.66
CA GLY A 247 -8.71 10.19 31.62
C GLY A 247 -9.11 10.68 33.02
N VAL A 248 -9.81 9.84 33.78
CA VAL A 248 -10.21 10.12 35.17
C VAL A 248 -9.02 10.72 35.90
N SER A 249 -9.14 11.99 36.31
CA SER A 249 -8.02 12.68 36.96
C SER A 249 -7.59 11.91 38.21
N ALA A 250 -6.30 11.97 38.58
CA ALA A 250 -5.82 11.30 39.79
C ALA A 250 -6.63 11.70 41.04
N ASP A 251 -7.19 12.91 41.06
CA ASP A 251 -8.05 13.39 42.13
C ASP A 251 -9.46 12.78 42.10
N GLU A 252 -10.00 12.52 40.91
CA GLU A 252 -11.29 11.83 40.75
C GLU A 252 -11.18 10.35 41.12
N VAL A 253 -10.06 9.68 40.79
CA VAL A 253 -9.74 8.33 41.27
C VAL A 253 -9.63 8.30 42.79
N ARG A 254 -8.92 9.27 43.40
CA ARG A 254 -8.83 9.38 44.86
C ARG A 254 -10.19 9.60 45.52
N ARG A 255 -11.06 10.40 44.90
CA ARG A 255 -12.41 10.65 45.42
C ARG A 255 -13.26 9.38 45.42
N LEU A 256 -13.24 8.62 44.32
CA LEU A 256 -13.94 7.34 44.19
C LEU A 256 -13.44 6.31 45.21
N ILE A 257 -12.12 6.20 45.41
CA ILE A 257 -11.54 5.31 46.41
C ILE A 257 -11.95 5.73 47.83
N ALA A 258 -11.91 7.02 48.15
CA ALA A 258 -12.30 7.53 49.45
C ALA A 258 -13.80 7.36 49.75
N GLU A 259 -14.63 7.42 48.72
CA GLU A 259 -16.08 7.16 48.82
C GLU A 259 -16.37 5.68 49.03
N ALA A 260 -15.70 4.79 48.29
CA ALA A 260 -15.78 3.35 48.48
C ALA A 260 -15.31 2.91 49.88
N MET A 261 -14.20 3.47 50.37
CA MET A 261 -13.68 3.21 51.72
C MET A 261 -14.64 3.69 52.82
N ARG A 262 -15.29 4.85 52.63
CA ARG A 262 -16.31 5.35 53.57
C ARG A 262 -17.56 4.48 53.59
N ASN A 263 -18.00 3.98 52.44
CA ASN A 263 -19.15 3.09 52.37
C ASN A 263 -18.83 1.73 53.01
N LEU A 264 -17.63 1.19 52.77
CA LEU A 264 -17.16 -0.04 53.42
C LEU A 264 -17.08 0.11 54.94
N ALA A 265 -16.58 1.24 55.43
CA ALA A 265 -16.52 1.53 56.86
C ALA A 265 -17.91 1.62 57.50
N LYS A 266 -18.91 2.17 56.80
CA LYS A 266 -20.30 2.21 57.29
C LYS A 266 -20.91 0.82 57.42
N THR A 267 -20.62 -0.09 56.48
CA THR A 267 -21.09 -1.49 56.53
C THR A 267 -20.38 -2.37 57.57
N LEU A 268 -19.30 -1.90 58.19
CA LEU A 268 -18.56 -2.64 59.25
C LEU A 268 -18.97 -2.21 60.67
N VAL A 269 -19.83 -1.20 60.81
CA VAL A 269 -20.31 -0.66 62.09
C VAL A 269 -21.80 -1.03 62.34
N GLU A 270 -22.46 -1.64 61.36
CA GLU A 270 -23.70 -2.43 61.53
C GLU A 270 -23.37 -3.90 61.79
#